data_AF-A0A1V1P6N4-F1
#
_entry.id   AF-A0A1V1P6N4-F1
#
_cell.length_a   1.000
_cell.length_b   1.000
_cell.length_c   1.000
_cell.angle_alpha   90.00
_cell.angle_beta   90.00
_cell.angle_gamma   90.00
#
_symmetry.space_group_name_H-M   'P 1'
#
loop_
_entity.id
_entity.type
_entity.pdbx_description
1 polymer ?
#
loop_
_entity_poly.entity_id
_entity_poly.type
_entity_poly.pdbx_seq_one_letter_code
_entity_poly.pdbx_strand_id
1 'polypeptide(L)'
;MNNIENVIHEVVLKVAIEKELDVSVVQNNQNLIDDIGFKSIDMARIIAILESRLEADPFSELVPITSIQTVGDLCHAYKLCFSKDDQPMCQPNLEVSKNRAKMRLNSTAMRGERRNKLRS
;
A
#
# COMPACT_ATOMS: atom_id res chain seq x y z
N MET A 1 5.42 6.01 21.18
CA MET A 1 5.82 6.33 19.79
C MET A 1 6.78 5.26 19.34
N ASN A 2 6.41 4.52 18.30
CA ASN A 2 7.05 3.26 17.92
C ASN A 2 8.47 3.53 17.40
N ASN A 3 9.49 3.03 18.10
CA ASN A 3 10.92 3.22 17.78
C ASN A 3 11.24 2.96 16.29
N ILE A 4 10.60 1.94 15.71
CA ILE A 4 10.73 1.55 14.30
C ILE A 4 10.39 2.70 13.33
N GLU A 5 9.32 3.44 13.58
CA GLU A 5 8.87 4.52 12.68
C GLU A 5 9.86 5.68 12.65
N ASN A 6 10.38 6.05 13.82
CA ASN A 6 11.42 7.08 13.92
C ASN A 6 12.69 6.67 13.18
N VAL A 7 13.13 5.41 13.32
CA VAL A 7 14.29 4.89 12.59
C VAL A 7 14.07 4.95 11.08
N ILE A 8 12.88 4.60 10.60
CA ILE A 8 12.55 4.64 9.18
C ILE A 8 12.55 6.07 8.66
N HIS A 9 11.90 6.99 9.37
CA HIS A 9 11.88 8.41 8.99
C HIS A 9 13.28 9.01 8.96
N GLU A 10 14.13 8.67 9.94
CA GLU A 10 15.53 9.12 9.98
C GLU A 10 16.31 8.61 8.77
N VAL A 11 16.20 7.32 8.43
CA VAL A 11 16.92 6.75 7.28
C VAL A 11 16.42 7.35 5.96
N VAL A 12 15.11 7.49 5.80
CA VAL A 12 14.50 8.12 4.61
C VAL A 12 15.00 9.56 4.47
N LEU A 13 14.92 10.36 5.54
CA LEU A 13 15.38 11.75 5.52
C LEU A 13 16.88 11.84 5.23
N LYS A 14 17.69 10.96 5.83
CA LYS A 14 19.13 10.92 5.60
C LYS A 14 19.45 10.66 4.13
N VAL A 15 18.82 9.66 3.51
CA VAL A 15 19.05 9.35 2.10
C VAL A 15 18.55 10.49 1.21
N ALA A 16 17.44 11.16 1.56
CA ALA A 16 16.96 12.34 0.82
C ALA A 16 17.97 13.49 0.85
N ILE A 17 18.52 13.82 2.02
CA ILE A 17 19.53 14.88 2.19
C ILE A 17 20.81 14.55 1.41
N GLU A 18 21.30 13.31 1.50
CA GLU A 18 22.50 12.87 0.76
C GLU A 18 22.32 12.93 -0.76
N LYS A 19 21.07 12.93 -1.23
CA LYS A 19 20.70 13.03 -2.65
C LYS A 19 20.35 14.46 -3.06
N GLU A 20 20.50 15.42 -2.16
CA GLU A 20 20.14 16.83 -2.37
C GLU A 20 18.67 17.01 -2.77
N LEU A 21 17.78 16.13 -2.27
CA LEU A 21 16.33 16.26 -2.46
C LEU A 21 15.78 17.32 -1.51
N ASP A 22 14.83 18.14 -1.99
CA ASP A 22 14.20 19.21 -1.21
C ASP A 22 13.14 18.65 -0.25
N VAL A 23 13.60 17.92 0.76
CA VAL A 23 12.76 17.27 1.77
C VAL A 23 13.26 17.67 3.17
N SER A 24 12.50 18.52 3.83
CA SER A 24 12.79 18.97 5.20
C SER A 24 12.11 18.11 6.27
N VAL A 25 10.98 17.49 5.94
CA VAL A 25 10.19 16.65 6.84
C VAL A 25 9.63 15.45 6.07
N VAL A 26 9.73 14.27 6.69
CA VAL A 26 9.17 13.03 6.18
C VAL A 26 7.82 12.75 6.86
N GLN A 27 6.81 12.41 6.08
CA GLN A 27 5.47 12.06 6.54
C GLN A 27 4.99 10.75 5.93
N ASN A 28 4.17 10.00 6.66
CA ASN A 28 3.72 8.66 6.24
C ASN A 28 2.92 8.64 4.93
N ASN A 29 2.23 9.73 4.60
CA ASN A 29 1.43 9.84 3.39
C ASN A 29 2.23 10.23 2.14
N GLN A 30 3.51 10.59 2.27
CA GLN A 30 4.34 10.94 1.13
C GLN A 30 4.70 9.70 0.32
N ASN A 31 4.53 9.82 -1.00
CA ASN A 31 5.01 8.85 -1.97
C ASN A 31 6.53 8.93 -2.10
N LEU A 32 7.20 7.79 -1.98
CA LEU A 32 8.65 7.67 -2.00
C LEU A 32 9.25 8.09 -3.35
N ILE A 33 8.55 7.82 -4.44
CA ILE A 33 9.00 8.13 -5.80
C ILE A 33 8.44 9.48 -6.25
N ASP A 34 7.13 9.66 -6.18
CA ASP A 34 6.46 10.81 -6.80
C ASP A 34 6.59 12.11 -5.97
N ASP A 35 6.50 12.01 -4.64
CA ASP A 35 6.56 13.20 -3.76
C ASP A 35 7.99 13.49 -3.31
N ILE A 36 8.73 12.45 -2.91
CA ILE A 36 10.11 12.59 -2.42
C ILE A 36 11.13 12.61 -3.56
N GLY A 37 10.88 11.90 -4.66
CA GLY A 37 11.80 11.85 -5.81
C GLY A 37 12.82 10.71 -5.78
N PHE A 38 12.63 9.67 -4.97
CA PHE A 38 13.55 8.53 -4.96
C PHE A 38 13.46 7.70 -6.25
N LYS A 39 14.61 7.13 -6.61
CA LYS A 39 14.71 6.11 -7.66
C LYS A 39 14.78 4.72 -7.04
N SER A 40 14.61 3.68 -7.85
CA SER A 40 14.70 2.29 -7.39
C SER A 40 16.03 1.96 -6.70
N ILE A 41 17.14 2.60 -7.10
CA ILE A 41 18.44 2.44 -6.44
C ILE A 41 18.47 3.06 -5.04
N ASP A 42 17.78 4.18 -4.85
CA ASP A 42 17.68 4.85 -3.55
C ASP A 42 16.80 4.01 -2.62
N MET A 43 15.72 3.43 -3.14
CA MET A 43 14.90 2.44 -2.44
C MET A 43 15.71 1.23 -1.97
N ALA A 44 16.50 0.62 -2.87
CA ALA A 44 17.37 -0.50 -2.50
C ALA A 44 18.36 -0.12 -1.40
N ARG A 45 18.92 1.10 -1.46
CA ARG A 45 19.82 1.62 -0.44
C ARG A 45 19.13 1.83 0.90
N ILE A 46 17.92 2.41 0.92
CA ILE A 46 17.12 2.61 2.13
C ILE A 46 16.86 1.25 2.80
N ILE A 47 16.42 0.26 2.01
CA ILE A 47 16.14 -1.10 2.51
C ILE A 47 17.39 -1.72 3.12
N ALA A 48 18.53 -1.67 2.43
CA ALA A 48 19.79 -2.22 2.96
C ALA A 48 20.24 -1.54 4.27
N ILE A 49 20.06 -0.23 4.40
CA ILE A 49 20.36 0.50 5.65
C ILE A 49 19.41 0.07 6.77
N LEU A 50 18.12 -0.10 6.46
CA LEU A 50 17.11 -0.51 7.44
C LEU A 50 17.32 -1.96 7.88
N GLU A 51 17.62 -2.88 6.96
CA GLU A 51 17.98 -4.27 7.26
C GLU A 51 19.17 -4.32 8.21
N SER A 52 20.22 -3.54 7.94
CA SER A 52 21.38 -3.47 8.83
C SER A 52 21.09 -2.87 10.20
N ARG A 53 20.10 -1.96 10.32
CA ARG A 53 19.77 -1.28 11.59
C ARG A 53 18.75 -2.03 12.44
N LEU A 54 17.82 -2.72 11.78
CA LEU A 54 16.69 -3.40 12.42
C LEU A 54 16.87 -4.92 12.43
N GLU A 55 17.89 -5.45 11.74
CA GLU A 55 18.15 -6.89 11.59
C GLU A 55 16.93 -7.65 11.05
N ALA A 56 16.15 -7.00 10.18
CA ALA A 56 14.91 -7.52 9.64
C ALA A 56 14.72 -7.09 8.17
N ASP A 57 14.23 -8.02 7.35
CA ASP A 57 13.83 -7.77 5.96
C ASP A 57 12.40 -8.26 5.71
N PRO A 58 11.39 -7.36 5.62
CA PRO A 58 10.02 -7.75 5.34
C PRO A 58 9.81 -8.22 3.88
N PHE A 59 10.76 -7.97 2.98
CA PHE A 59 10.60 -8.24 1.55
C PHE A 59 10.98 -9.66 1.13
N SER A 60 11.66 -10.38 2.01
CA SER A 60 12.01 -11.79 1.84
C SER A 60 10.77 -12.69 1.75
N GLU A 61 9.81 -12.52 2.68
CA GLU A 61 8.67 -13.43 2.82
C GLU A 61 7.32 -12.75 3.13
N LEU A 62 7.32 -11.54 3.70
CA LEU A 62 6.10 -10.94 4.29
C LEU A 62 5.35 -10.03 3.31
N VAL A 63 6.06 -9.20 2.54
CA VAL A 63 5.47 -8.15 1.70
C VAL A 63 6.25 -8.04 0.40
N PRO A 64 5.61 -7.98 -0.78
CA PRO A 64 6.33 -7.72 -2.02
C PRO A 64 6.85 -6.28 -2.07
N ILE A 65 8.12 -6.08 -2.46
CA ILE A 65 8.72 -4.73 -2.57
C ILE A 65 7.92 -3.78 -3.50
N THR A 66 7.22 -4.33 -4.50
CA THR A 66 6.40 -3.58 -5.45
C THR A 66 5.14 -2.97 -4.84
N SER A 67 4.71 -3.39 -3.65
CA SER A 67 3.57 -2.78 -2.96
C SER A 67 3.93 -1.55 -2.13
N ILE A 68 5.20 -1.18 -2.06
CA ILE A 68 5.66 -0.02 -1.27
C ILE A 68 5.61 1.24 -2.14
N GLN A 69 4.65 2.12 -1.85
CA GLN A 69 4.51 3.40 -2.56
C GLN A 69 4.80 4.57 -1.64
N THR A 70 4.38 4.49 -0.38
CA THR A 70 4.50 5.56 0.60
C THR A 70 5.45 5.21 1.74
N VAL A 71 5.89 6.23 2.48
CA VAL A 71 6.66 6.06 3.72
C VAL A 71 5.86 5.22 4.74
N GLY A 72 4.54 5.40 4.78
CA GLY A 72 3.64 4.63 5.63
C GLY A 72 3.64 3.14 5.29
N ASP A 73 3.69 2.77 4.00
CA ASP A 73 3.79 1.38 3.57
C ASP A 73 5.10 0.75 4.05
N LEU A 74 6.21 1.49 3.94
CA LEU A 74 7.51 1.07 4.44
C LEU A 74 7.48 0.87 5.96
N CYS A 75 6.89 1.81 6.71
CA CYS A 75 6.70 1.66 8.15
C CYS A 75 5.84 0.45 8.52
N HIS A 76 4.78 0.19 7.76
CA HIS A 76 3.91 -0.95 8.00
C HIS A 76 4.64 -2.27 7.76
N ALA A 77 5.38 -2.40 6.65
CA ALA A 77 6.15 -3.60 6.31
C ALA A 77 7.11 -3.98 7.45
N TYR A 78 7.90 -3.03 7.96
CA TYR A 78 8.80 -3.30 9.07
C TYR A 78 8.07 -3.58 10.39
N LYS A 79 6.93 -2.94 10.66
CA LYS A 79 6.13 -3.25 11.86
C LYS A 79 5.63 -4.70 11.86
N LEU A 80 5.36 -5.29 10.70
CA LEU A 80 4.95 -6.71 10.59
C LEU A 80 6.05 -7.66 11.09
N CYS A 81 7.33 -7.36 10.85
CA CYS A 81 8.45 -8.18 11.33
C CYS A 81 8.51 -8.28 12.87
N PHE A 82 8.05 -7.26 13.58
CA PHE A 82 8.16 -7.16 15.05
C PHE A 82 6.82 -7.34 15.78
N SER A 83 5.72 -7.51 15.05
CA SER A 83 4.42 -7.78 15.64
C SER A 83 4.32 -9.28 15.94
N LYS A 84 4.55 -9.66 17.20
CA LYS A 84 4.73 -11.05 17.64
C LYS A 84 3.48 -11.94 17.68
N ASP A 85 2.32 -11.50 17.21
CA ASP A 85 1.08 -12.30 17.20
C ASP A 85 0.20 -11.92 15.98
N ASP A 86 0.43 -12.53 14.81
CA ASP A 86 -0.60 -13.30 14.06
C ASP A 86 -0.09 -13.78 12.68
N GLN A 87 -0.63 -14.91 12.27
CA GLN A 87 -0.28 -15.81 11.16
C GLN A 87 -0.15 -15.20 9.73
N PRO A 88 0.46 -15.92 8.76
CA PRO A 88 0.71 -15.43 7.42
C PRO A 88 -0.58 -15.36 6.61
N MET A 89 -0.88 -14.19 6.06
CA MET A 89 -1.86 -14.06 4.98
C MET A 89 -1.25 -13.35 3.77
N CYS A 90 -0.16 -13.92 3.24
CA CYS A 90 0.15 -13.76 1.82
C CYS A 90 -0.75 -14.71 1.01
N GLN A 91 -2.05 -14.43 0.97
CA GLN A 91 -2.82 -14.76 -0.23
C GLN A 91 -2.90 -13.49 -1.06
N PRO A 92 -2.30 -13.47 -2.28
CA PRO A 92 -2.58 -12.40 -3.21
C PRO A 92 -4.04 -12.55 -3.62
N ASN A 93 -4.93 -11.75 -3.02
CA ASN A 93 -6.30 -11.70 -3.50
C ASN A 93 -6.33 -10.94 -4.84
N LEU A 94 -6.00 -11.67 -5.90
CA LEU A 94 -6.19 -11.29 -7.29
C LEU A 94 -7.67 -11.44 -7.68
N GLU A 95 -8.60 -11.06 -6.80
CA GLU A 95 -10.06 -11.07 -7.00
C GLU A 95 -10.64 -9.96 -6.08
N VAL A 96 -11.24 -8.85 -6.50
CA VAL A 96 -12.27 -8.67 -7.51
C VAL A 96 -12.39 -7.16 -7.75
N SER A 97 -11.65 -6.62 -8.72
CA SER A 97 -11.94 -5.34 -9.36
C SER A 97 -13.23 -5.37 -10.21
N LYS A 98 -14.29 -6.07 -9.76
CA LYS A 98 -15.57 -6.22 -10.50
C LYS A 98 -16.82 -5.75 -9.76
N ASN A 99 -16.71 -5.02 -8.65
CA ASN A 99 -17.89 -4.61 -7.86
C ASN A 99 -18.41 -3.19 -8.09
N ARG A 100 -17.79 -2.35 -8.94
CA ARG A 100 -18.35 -1.01 -9.27
C ARG A 100 -19.33 -0.97 -10.45
N ALA A 101 -19.48 -2.07 -11.20
CA ALA A 101 -20.26 -2.06 -12.45
C ALA A 101 -21.72 -2.55 -12.33
N LYS A 102 -22.22 -2.95 -11.14
CA LYS A 102 -23.58 -3.54 -11.00
C LYS A 102 -24.66 -2.59 -10.48
N MET A 103 -24.37 -1.29 -10.30
CA MET A 103 -25.32 -0.31 -9.73
C MET A 103 -26.08 0.53 -10.78
N ARG A 104 -26.41 -0.02 -11.96
CA ARG A 104 -27.10 0.73 -13.03
C ARG A 104 -28.22 0.01 -13.82
N LEU A 105 -28.70 -1.17 -13.44
CA LEU A 105 -29.66 -1.95 -14.27
C LEU A 105 -31.01 -2.33 -13.64
N ASN A 106 -31.37 -1.85 -12.45
CA ASN A 106 -32.64 -2.24 -11.79
C ASN A 106 -33.79 -1.21 -11.90
N SER A 107 -33.85 -0.37 -12.94
CA SER A 107 -34.85 0.71 -13.02
C SER A 107 -35.87 0.65 -14.18
N THR A 108 -36.03 -0.47 -14.90
CA THR A 108 -36.97 -0.53 -16.04
C THR A 108 -37.96 -1.72 -16.06
N ALA A 109 -38.05 -2.52 -14.99
CA ALA A 109 -38.98 -3.66 -14.92
C ALA A 109 -40.38 -3.33 -14.38
N MET A 110 -40.95 -2.16 -14.70
CA MET A 110 -42.32 -1.77 -14.32
C MET A 110 -43.10 -1.20 -15.51
N ARG A 111 -43.20 -1.95 -16.61
CA ARG A 111 -44.15 -1.62 -17.69
C ARG A 111 -44.38 -2.80 -18.63
N GLY A 112 -45.36 -3.64 -18.29
CA GLY A 112 -45.98 -4.52 -19.27
C GLY A 112 -46.33 -5.88 -18.71
N GLU A 113 -47.54 -6.00 -18.15
CA GLU A 113 -48.39 -7.20 -18.28
C GLU A 113 -49.74 -6.94 -17.57
N ARG A 114 -50.55 -6.08 -18.18
CA ARG A 114 -51.99 -5.98 -17.91
C ARG A 114 -52.75 -6.03 -19.23
N ARG A 115 -52.68 -7.15 -19.95
CA ARG A 115 -53.61 -7.46 -21.05
C ARG A 115 -53.85 -8.97 -21.14
N ASN A 116 -54.52 -9.52 -20.14
CA ASN A 116 -55.32 -10.73 -20.36
C ASN A 116 -56.74 -10.51 -19.80
N LYS A 117 -57.57 -9.87 -20.62
CA LYS A 117 -59.03 -9.91 -20.52
C LYS A 117 -59.58 -9.58 -21.91
N LEU A 118 -60.54 -10.38 -22.35
CA LEU A 118 -61.39 -10.22 -23.55
C LEU A 118 -60.87 -10.86 -24.85
N ARG A 119 -61.05 -12.18 -24.96
CA ARG A 119 -61.68 -12.86 -26.11
C ARG A 119 -62.56 -13.96 -25.50
N SER A 120 -63.90 -13.82 -25.47
CA SER A 120 -64.83 -14.08 -26.60
C SER A 120 -64.58 -15.43 -27.24
#